data_AF-A0A1X7RNT9-F1
#
_entry.id   AF-A0A1X7RNT9-F1
#
_cell.length_a   1.000
_cell.length_b   1.000
_cell.length_c   1.000
_cell.angle_alpha   90.00
_cell.angle_beta   90.00
_cell.angle_gamma   90.00
#
_symmetry.space_group_name_H-M   'P 1'
#
loop_
_entity.id
_entity.type
_entity.pdbx_description
1 polymer ?
#
loop_
_entity_poly.entity_id
_entity_poly.type
_entity_poly.pdbx_seq_one_letter_code
_entity_poly.pdbx_strand_id
1 'polypeptide(L)'
;MSWQAYVDTSLVGTGNLDKAAIFNSEGNSVWATSAGFQVSPQEMQAIVAAYKDPGTDGVKKVQSEGLHVAGERFVVIKADDRSIYGKKGREGVVIVKTTQAILVTHYPESVQPGAATNTVETLGDYLVKVGY
;
A
#
# COMPACT_ATOMS: atom_id res chain seq x y z
N MET A 1 7.72 -13.19 -13.85
CA MET A 1 8.25 -11.86 -13.47
C MET A 1 8.60 -11.93 -11.98
N SER A 2 9.73 -11.37 -11.54
CA SER A 2 10.11 -11.38 -10.12
C SER A 2 9.33 -10.30 -9.34
N TRP A 3 9.22 -10.46 -8.02
CA TRP A 3 8.61 -9.43 -7.16
C TRP A 3 9.32 -8.08 -7.26
N GLN A 4 10.66 -8.09 -7.36
CA GLN A 4 11.44 -6.87 -7.55
C GLN A 4 11.11 -6.17 -8.87
N ALA A 5 10.87 -6.92 -9.95
CA ALA A 5 10.48 -6.31 -11.23
C ALA A 5 9.09 -5.64 -11.18
N TYR A 6 8.15 -6.14 -10.38
CA TYR A 6 6.88 -5.43 -10.14
C TYR A 6 7.10 -4.11 -9.42
N VAL A 7 7.97 -4.08 -8.40
CA VAL A 7 8.33 -2.84 -7.69
C VAL A 7 9.02 -1.85 -8.62
N ASP A 8 10.08 -2.27 -9.29
CA ASP A 8 10.95 -1.36 -10.04
C ASP A 8 10.32 -0.88 -11.34
N THR A 9 9.59 -1.75 -12.05
CA THR A 9 9.06 -1.43 -13.39
C THR A 9 7.58 -1.14 -13.39
N SER A 10 6.77 -1.99 -12.74
CA SER A 10 5.30 -1.87 -12.77
C SER A 10 4.75 -0.85 -11.78
N LEU A 11 5.51 -0.49 -10.74
CA LEU A 11 5.15 0.53 -9.76
C LEU A 11 6.01 1.78 -9.94
N VAL A 12 7.26 1.78 -9.48
CA VAL A 12 8.14 2.97 -9.48
C VAL A 12 8.47 3.42 -10.90
N GLY A 13 8.76 2.49 -11.81
CA GLY A 13 9.11 2.76 -13.20
C GLY A 13 8.00 3.44 -14.03
N THR A 14 6.77 3.50 -13.52
CA THR A 14 5.67 4.25 -14.15
C THR A 14 5.82 5.76 -14.00
N GLY A 15 6.60 6.23 -13.03
CA GLY A 15 6.68 7.65 -12.65
C GLY A 15 5.50 8.16 -11.81
N ASN A 16 4.50 7.31 -11.53
CA ASN A 16 3.36 7.67 -10.68
C ASN A 16 3.60 7.36 -9.19
N LEU A 17 4.69 6.67 -8.87
CA LEU A 17 5.07 6.27 -7.51
C LEU A 17 6.58 6.47 -7.38
N ASP A 18 7.05 6.98 -6.25
CA ASP A 18 8.48 7.14 -5.97
C ASP A 18 9.01 6.01 -5.09
N LYS A 19 8.13 5.36 -4.31
CA LYS A 19 8.49 4.24 -3.42
C LYS A 19 7.43 3.16 -3.42
N ALA A 20 7.85 1.91 -3.32
CA ALA A 20 6.95 0.76 -3.20
C ALA A 20 7.60 -0.42 -2.48
N ALA A 21 6.77 -1.21 -1.80
CA ALA A 21 7.11 -2.48 -1.19
C ALA A 21 5.98 -3.50 -1.42
N ILE A 22 6.36 -4.77 -1.48
CA ILE A 22 5.42 -5.90 -1.56
C ILE A 22 5.80 -6.87 -0.43
N PHE A 23 4.83 -7.22 0.40
CA PHE A 23 4.98 -8.25 1.43
C PHE A 23 3.78 -9.20 1.40
N ASN A 24 3.90 -10.36 2.05
CA ASN A 24 2.82 -11.33 2.09
C ASN A 24 1.59 -10.83 2.88
N SER A 25 0.43 -11.43 2.65
CA SER A 25 -0.84 -11.02 3.28
C SER A 25 -0.87 -11.13 4.81
N GLU A 26 0.09 -11.86 5.40
CA GLU A 26 0.27 -11.97 6.86
C GLU A 26 1.17 -10.89 7.46
N GLY A 27 1.87 -10.10 6.63
CA GLY A 27 2.74 -9.00 7.08
C GLY A 27 3.98 -9.45 7.83
N ASN A 28 4.52 -10.63 7.51
CA ASN A 28 5.70 -11.20 8.18
C ASN A 28 6.89 -11.45 7.25
N SER A 29 6.72 -11.31 5.93
CA SER A 29 7.77 -11.54 4.94
C SER A 29 7.71 -10.50 3.81
N VAL A 30 8.80 -9.74 3.65
CA VAL A 30 8.98 -8.78 2.56
C VAL A 30 9.48 -9.52 1.32
N TRP A 31 8.78 -9.36 0.19
CA TRP A 31 9.11 -10.01 -1.08
C TRP A 31 9.92 -9.11 -2.00
N ALA A 32 9.68 -7.80 -1.96
CA ALA A 32 10.43 -6.80 -2.70
C ALA A 32 10.25 -5.41 -2.10
N THR A 33 11.24 -4.54 -2.27
CA THR A 33 11.12 -3.12 -1.90
C THR A 33 12.01 -2.24 -2.76
N SER A 34 11.58 -1.01 -2.99
CA SER A 34 12.37 0.05 -3.62
C SER A 34 13.44 0.58 -2.66
N ALA A 35 14.53 1.14 -3.20
CA ALA A 35 15.63 1.67 -2.39
C ALA A 35 15.15 2.74 -1.40
N GLY A 36 15.55 2.61 -0.13
CA GLY A 36 15.22 3.58 0.93
C GLY A 36 13.78 3.52 1.45
N PHE A 37 12.96 2.56 1.00
CA PHE A 37 11.61 2.36 1.51
C PHE A 37 11.54 1.13 2.41
N GLN A 38 11.61 1.35 3.71
CA GLN A 38 11.58 0.28 4.71
C GLN A 38 10.28 0.36 5.51
N VAL A 39 9.35 -0.55 5.24
CA VAL A 39 8.17 -0.75 6.07
C VAL A 39 8.57 -1.70 7.20
N SER A 40 8.54 -1.22 8.44
CA SER A 40 8.94 -2.02 9.59
C SER A 40 7.97 -3.19 9.83
N PRO A 41 8.41 -4.26 10.53
CA PRO A 41 7.51 -5.36 10.92
C PRO A 41 6.26 -4.90 11.68
N GLN A 42 6.40 -3.89 12.54
CA GLN A 42 5.30 -3.30 13.30
C GLN A 42 4.29 -2.61 12.37
N GLU A 43 4.76 -1.87 11.37
CA GLU A 43 3.90 -1.22 10.38
C GLU A 43 3.22 -2.25 9.47
N MET A 44 3.92 -3.31 9.04
CA MET A 44 3.31 -4.40 8.28
C MET A 44 2.15 -5.05 9.06
N GLN A 45 2.36 -5.33 10.35
CA GLN A 45 1.30 -5.88 11.20
C GLN A 45 0.15 -4.89 11.41
N ALA A 46 0.42 -3.59 11.53
CA ALA A 46 -0.61 -2.57 11.62
C ALA A 46 -1.47 -2.50 10.33
N ILE A 47 -0.84 -2.61 9.16
CA ILE A 47 -1.55 -2.68 7.87
C ILE A 47 -2.44 -3.93 7.80
N VAL A 48 -1.92 -5.10 8.18
CA VAL A 48 -2.70 -6.34 8.21
C VAL A 48 -3.87 -6.24 9.20
N ALA A 49 -3.65 -5.63 10.37
CA ALA A 49 -4.70 -5.40 11.36
C ALA A 49 -5.80 -4.47 10.82
N ALA A 50 -5.43 -3.43 10.07
CA ALA A 50 -6.40 -2.52 9.44
C ALA A 50 -7.33 -3.25 8.46
N TYR A 51 -6.83 -4.25 7.72
CA TYR A 51 -7.68 -5.10 6.87
C TYR A 51 -8.58 -6.07 7.64
N LYS A 52 -8.17 -6.49 8.84
CA LYS A 52 -8.94 -7.40 9.71
C LYS A 52 -9.97 -6.67 10.57
N ASP A 53 -9.86 -5.36 10.72
CA ASP A 53 -10.80 -4.55 11.47
C ASP A 53 -12.16 -4.54 10.75
N PRO A 54 -13.24 -5.07 11.37
CA PRO A 54 -14.58 -4.99 10.81
C PRO A 54 -15.12 -3.54 10.83
N GLY A 55 -14.48 -2.66 11.59
CA GLY A 55 -14.95 -1.29 11.82
C GLY A 55 -16.18 -1.23 12.73
N THR A 56 -16.64 -0.01 12.99
CA THR A 56 -17.88 0.27 13.70
C THR A 56 -18.58 1.39 12.95
N ASP A 57 -19.86 1.20 12.62
CA ASP A 57 -20.66 2.14 11.82
C ASP A 57 -20.03 2.51 10.46
N GLY A 58 -19.34 1.55 9.84
CA GLY A 58 -18.67 1.73 8.55
C GLY A 58 -17.33 2.47 8.61
N VAL A 59 -16.81 2.73 9.81
CA VAL A 59 -15.51 3.38 10.02
C VAL A 59 -14.53 2.40 10.67
N LYS A 60 -13.39 2.15 10.03
CA LYS A 60 -12.29 1.36 10.60
C LYS A 60 -11.43 2.24 11.52
N LYS A 61 -10.85 1.67 12.57
CA LYS A 61 -10.00 2.38 13.55
C LYS A 61 -8.87 3.17 12.91
N VAL A 62 -8.27 2.60 11.85
CA VAL A 62 -7.19 3.23 11.09
C VAL A 62 -7.61 4.58 10.47
N GLN A 63 -8.90 4.80 10.19
CA GLN A 63 -9.42 6.08 9.69
C GLN A 63 -9.39 7.18 10.77
N SER A 64 -9.54 6.80 12.04
CA SER A 64 -9.48 7.73 13.17
C SER A 64 -8.04 7.95 13.67
N GLU A 65 -7.24 6.88 13.72
CA GLU A 65 -5.88 6.91 14.30
C GLU A 65 -4.80 7.31 13.29
N GLY A 66 -5.07 7.12 11.99
CA GLY A 66 -4.08 7.20 10.92
C GLY A 66 -3.24 5.92 10.81
N LEU A 67 -2.32 5.90 9.86
CA LEU A 67 -1.46 4.75 9.56
C LEU A 67 -0.01 5.19 9.40
N HIS A 68 0.91 4.43 9.98
CA HIS A 68 2.35 4.66 9.78
C HIS A 68 2.88 3.78 8.65
N VAL A 69 3.65 4.38 7.75
CA VAL A 69 4.36 3.70 6.67
C VAL A 69 5.75 4.30 6.57
N ALA A 70 6.79 3.48 6.73
CA ALA A 70 8.19 3.89 6.67
C ALA A 70 8.54 5.06 7.62
N GLY A 71 8.00 5.01 8.84
CA GLY A 71 8.23 6.00 9.90
C GLY A 71 7.37 7.26 9.80
N GLU A 72 6.52 7.39 8.77
CA GLU A 72 5.69 8.57 8.55
C GLU A 72 4.20 8.28 8.77
N ARG A 73 3.50 9.18 9.44
CA ARG A 73 2.05 9.06 9.69
C ARG A 73 1.24 9.68 8.55
N PHE A 74 0.28 8.92 8.03
CA PHE A 74 -0.69 9.34 7.03
C PHE A 74 -2.10 9.38 7.64
N VAL A 75 -2.88 10.40 7.27
CA VAL A 75 -4.31 10.46 7.55
C VAL A 75 -5.03 9.56 6.56
N VAL A 76 -5.77 8.56 7.05
CA VAL A 76 -6.46 7.61 6.19
C VAL A 76 -7.78 8.17 5.72
N ILE A 77 -7.94 8.29 4.40
CA ILE A 77 -9.14 8.84 3.74
C ILE A 77 -10.07 7.75 3.19
N LYS A 78 -9.56 6.52 3.06
CA LYS A 78 -10.31 5.35 2.63
C LYS A 78 -9.70 4.11 3.28
N ALA A 79 -10.54 3.24 3.82
CA ALA A 79 -10.15 1.91 4.28
C ALA A 79 -11.32 0.94 4.06
N ASP A 80 -11.18 0.06 3.07
CA ASP A 80 -12.09 -1.06 2.86
C ASP A 80 -11.33 -2.39 2.93
N ASP A 81 -11.96 -3.50 2.54
CA ASP A 81 -11.38 -4.84 2.68
C ASP A 81 -10.25 -5.13 1.69
N ARG A 82 -10.09 -4.28 0.66
CA ARG A 82 -9.07 -4.38 -0.39
C ARG A 82 -8.08 -3.23 -0.33
N SER A 83 -8.55 -2.01 -0.12
CA SER A 83 -7.79 -0.80 -0.39
C SER A 83 -7.79 0.17 0.78
N ILE A 84 -6.60 0.63 1.16
CA ILE A 84 -6.38 1.66 2.17
C ILE A 84 -5.59 2.80 1.55
N TYR A 85 -6.14 4.01 1.60
CA TYR A 85 -5.50 5.22 1.08
C TYR A 85 -5.21 6.20 2.20
N GLY A 86 -3.99 6.69 2.24
CA GLY A 86 -3.53 7.70 3.19
C GLY A 86 -3.01 8.95 2.49
N LYS A 87 -3.11 10.09 3.18
CA LYS A 87 -2.53 11.37 2.76
C LYS A 87 -1.68 12.01 3.85
N LYS A 88 -0.63 12.69 3.42
CA LYS A 88 0.22 13.55 4.24
C LYS A 88 0.54 14.79 3.42
N GLY A 89 -0.21 15.88 3.65
CA GLY A 89 -0.15 17.07 2.81
C GLY A 89 -0.50 16.75 1.36
N ARG A 90 0.46 16.93 0.45
CA ARG A 90 0.32 16.65 -1.00
C ARG A 90 0.81 15.27 -1.42
N GLU A 91 1.48 14.56 -0.51
CA GLU A 91 1.94 13.19 -0.70
C GLU A 91 0.90 12.21 -0.16
N GLY A 92 1.09 10.92 -0.45
CA GLY A 92 0.23 9.91 0.14
C GLY A 92 0.66 8.50 -0.15
N VAL A 93 -0.11 7.58 0.43
CA VAL A 93 0.09 6.15 0.29
C VAL A 93 -1.14 5.49 -0.31
N VAL A 94 -0.90 4.52 -1.18
CA VAL A 94 -1.93 3.63 -1.73
C VAL A 94 -1.52 2.21 -1.39
N ILE A 95 -2.38 1.54 -0.63
CA ILE A 95 -2.16 0.17 -0.17
C ILE A 95 -3.27 -0.71 -0.71
N VAL A 96 -2.90 -1.78 -1.41
CA VAL A 96 -3.85 -2.72 -2.02
C VAL A 96 -3.50 -4.13 -1.60
N LYS A 97 -4.47 -4.82 -1.00
CA LYS A 97 -4.40 -6.23 -0.64
C LYS A 97 -4.85 -7.10 -1.81
N THR A 98 -4.07 -8.13 -2.09
CA THR A 98 -4.37 -9.18 -3.07
C THR A 98 -4.67 -10.49 -2.34
N THR A 99 -4.67 -11.63 -3.04
CA THR A 99 -4.96 -12.94 -2.43
C THR A 99 -3.89 -13.33 -1.40
N GLN A 100 -2.63 -13.07 -1.71
CA GLN A 100 -1.45 -13.53 -0.99
C GLN A 100 -0.44 -12.39 -0.70
N ALA A 101 -0.62 -11.21 -1.28
CA ALA A 101 0.29 -10.07 -1.15
C ALA A 101 -0.42 -8.81 -0.67
N ILE A 102 0.37 -7.85 -0.20
CA ILE A 102 -0.03 -6.47 0.06
C ILE A 102 0.97 -5.57 -0.65
N LEU A 103 0.45 -4.75 -1.56
CA LEU A 103 1.18 -3.69 -2.25
C LEU A 103 1.13 -2.45 -1.35
N VAL A 104 2.28 -1.94 -0.92
CA VAL A 104 2.38 -0.68 -0.17
C VAL A 104 3.18 0.31 -0.98
N THR A 105 2.58 1.45 -1.31
CA THR A 105 3.21 2.42 -2.21
C THR A 105 3.08 3.83 -1.68
N HIS A 106 4.01 4.69 -2.09
CA HIS A 106 4.01 6.11 -1.83
C HIS A 106 4.03 6.87 -3.16
N TYR A 107 3.35 8.00 -3.21
CA TYR A 107 3.45 8.97 -4.30
C TYR A 107 3.90 10.33 -3.76
N PRO A 108 4.79 11.04 -4.49
CA PRO A 108 5.27 12.35 -4.09
C PRO A 108 4.25 13.44 -4.46
N GLU A 109 4.48 14.66 -3.98
CA GLU A 109 3.60 15.82 -4.20
C GLU A 109 3.43 16.25 -5.67
N SER A 110 4.33 15.81 -6.54
CA SER A 110 4.32 16.06 -7.99
C SER A 110 3.34 15.17 -8.75
N VAL A 111 2.83 14.10 -8.11
CA VAL A 111 1.94 13.13 -8.74
C VAL A 111 0.48 13.40 -8.35
N GLN A 112 -0.42 13.24 -9.32
CA GLN A 112 -1.86 13.27 -9.06
C GLN A 112 -2.28 11.98 -8.33
N PRO A 113 -2.98 12.07 -7.18
CA PRO A 113 -3.38 10.90 -6.40
C PRO A 113 -4.13 9.84 -7.21
N GLY A 114 -5.01 10.26 -8.14
CA GLY A 114 -5.77 9.33 -8.98
C GLY A 114 -4.90 8.49 -9.92
N ALA A 115 -3.79 9.05 -10.44
CA ALA A 115 -2.85 8.32 -11.28
C ALA A 115 -2.08 7.26 -10.47
N ALA A 116 -1.62 7.64 -9.28
CA ALA A 116 -1.00 6.70 -8.34
C ALA A 116 -1.96 5.56 -7.96
N THR A 117 -3.20 5.89 -7.56
CA THR A 117 -4.22 4.89 -7.24
C THR A 117 -4.46 3.93 -8.39
N ASN A 118 -4.65 4.45 -9.61
CA ASN A 118 -4.91 3.60 -10.78
C ASN A 118 -3.75 2.62 -11.07
N THR A 119 -2.50 3.08 -10.95
CA THR A 119 -1.32 2.21 -11.12
C THR A 119 -1.32 1.03 -10.15
N VAL A 120 -1.54 1.29 -8.86
CA VAL A 120 -1.48 0.26 -7.82
C VAL A 120 -2.67 -0.70 -7.91
N GLU A 121 -3.87 -0.18 -8.14
CA GLU A 121 -5.08 -1.00 -8.27
C GLU A 121 -5.02 -1.91 -9.50
N THR A 122 -4.52 -1.40 -10.64
CA THR A 122 -4.34 -2.20 -11.86
C THR A 122 -3.37 -3.36 -11.63
N LEU A 123 -2.25 -3.11 -10.92
CA LEU A 123 -1.33 -4.19 -10.57
C LEU A 123 -1.96 -5.17 -9.56
N GLY A 124 -2.69 -4.67 -8.57
CA GLY A 124 -3.44 -5.49 -7.62
C GLY A 124 -4.43 -6.43 -8.31
N ASP A 125 -5.24 -5.90 -9.24
CA ASP A 125 -6.18 -6.69 -10.05
C ASP A 125 -5.47 -7.77 -10.86
N TYR A 126 -4.33 -7.42 -11.48
CA TYR A 126 -3.53 -8.38 -12.22
C TYR A 126 -3.01 -9.50 -11.32
N LEU A 127 -2.46 -9.18 -10.14
CA LEU A 127 -1.94 -10.17 -9.19
C LEU A 127 -3.04 -11.11 -8.71
N VAL A 128 -4.21 -10.58 -8.34
CA VAL A 128 -5.38 -11.40 -7.98
C VAL A 128 -5.77 -12.32 -9.12
N LYS A 129 -5.82 -11.83 -10.36
CA LYS A 129 -6.15 -12.63 -11.54
C LYS A 129 -5.17 -13.78 -11.77
N VAL A 130 -3.89 -13.61 -11.46
CA VAL A 130 -2.86 -14.67 -11.58
C VAL A 130 -2.68 -15.49 -10.30
N GLY A 131 -3.58 -15.35 -9.32
CA GLY A 131 -3.64 -16.17 -8.10
C GLY A 131 -2.83 -15.66 -6.91
N TYR A 132 -2.31 -14.43 -6.98
CA TYR A 132 -1.54 -13.78 -5.93
C TYR A 132 -2.34 -12.73 -5.17
#